data_AF-A0A955DTV8-F1
#
_entry.id   AF-A0A955DTV8-F1
#
_cell.length_a   1.000
_cell.length_b   1.000
_cell.length_c   1.000
_cell.angle_alpha   90.00
_cell.angle_beta   90.00
_cell.angle_gamma   90.00
#
_symmetry.space_group_name_H-M   'P 1'
#
loop_
_entity.id
_entity.type
_entity.pdbx_description
1 polymer ?
#
loop_
_entity_poly.entity_id
_entity_poly.type
_entity_poly.pdbx_seq_one_letter_code
_entity_poly.pdbx_strand_id
1 'polypeptide(L)'
;MADALVLIADVPGSSSDSIEVSLESGVLTIQASVEPRGVEGSTVVAHEYGVGGFHRRFEIDESIDPEGVSAEYRDGSLTIRLPKAPRAQRRRVPVTT
;
A
#
# COMPACT_ATOMS: atom_id res chain seq x y z
N MET A 1 4.08 21.33 7.34
CA MET A 1 3.25 20.20 6.89
C MET A 1 4.20 19.17 6.31
N ALA A 2 3.99 17.88 6.55
CA ALA A 2 4.83 16.83 5.99
C ALA A 2 4.66 16.75 4.46
N ASP A 3 5.77 16.51 3.75
CA ASP A 3 5.86 16.46 2.29
C ASP A 3 5.37 15.12 1.70
N ALA A 4 5.05 14.14 2.55
CA ALA A 4 4.52 12.84 2.15
C ALA A 4 3.51 12.33 3.18
N LEU A 5 2.62 11.45 2.74
CA LEU A 5 1.88 10.54 3.60
C LEU A 5 2.63 9.22 3.69
N VAL A 6 2.49 8.51 4.80
CA VAL A 6 3.07 7.19 5.02
C VAL A 6 2.00 6.28 5.58
N LEU A 7 1.81 5.12 4.94
CA LEU A 7 0.97 4.05 5.43
C LEU A 7 1.85 2.88 5.86
N ILE A 8 1.61 2.37 7.06
CA ILE A 8 2.26 1.18 7.59
C ILE A 8 1.18 0.16 7.87
N ALA A 9 1.35 -1.06 7.35
CA ALA A 9 0.42 -2.16 7.55
C ALA A 9 1.18 -3.43 7.91
N ASP A 10 0.74 -4.09 8.98
CA ASP A 10 1.18 -5.44 9.29
C ASP A 10 0.49 -6.42 8.34
N VAL A 11 1.28 -7.07 7.49
CA VAL A 11 0.84 -8.09 6.53
C VAL A 11 1.67 -9.37 6.74
N PRO A 12 1.72 -9.92 7.96
CA PRO A 12 2.62 -11.02 8.28
C PRO A 12 2.22 -12.28 7.52
N GLY A 13 3.22 -12.95 6.97
CA GLY A 13 3.05 -14.26 6.36
C GLY A 13 2.71 -14.29 4.89
N SER A 14 2.50 -13.12 4.29
CA SER A 14 2.56 -12.94 2.84
C SER A 14 4.02 -12.91 2.37
N SER A 15 4.24 -13.29 1.12
CA SER A 15 5.51 -13.09 0.44
C SER A 15 5.44 -11.78 -0.36
N SER A 16 6.58 -11.15 -0.64
CA SER A 16 6.59 -9.84 -1.34
C SER A 16 5.94 -9.90 -2.72
N ASP A 17 6.05 -11.04 -3.39
CA ASP A 17 5.47 -11.37 -4.70
C ASP A 17 3.96 -11.61 -4.65
N SER A 18 3.38 -11.90 -3.47
CA SER A 18 1.93 -11.98 -3.31
C SER A 18 1.28 -10.65 -2.94
N ILE A 19 2.07 -9.58 -2.70
CA ILE A 19 1.58 -8.26 -2.33
C ILE A 19 1.45 -7.38 -3.57
N GLU A 20 0.24 -6.85 -3.78
CA GLU A 20 -0.07 -5.86 -4.81
C GLU A 20 -0.49 -4.55 -4.14
N VAL A 21 0.10 -3.45 -4.61
CA VAL A 21 -0.23 -2.09 -4.18
C VAL A 21 -0.54 -1.26 -5.42
N SER A 22 -1.73 -0.66 -5.47
CA SER A 22 -2.13 0.21 -6.57
C SER A 22 -2.71 1.53 -6.03
N LEU A 23 -2.49 2.61 -6.77
CA LEU A 23 -3.08 3.92 -6.50
C LEU A 23 -3.78 4.39 -7.76
N GLU A 24 -5.11 4.35 -7.75
CA GLU A 24 -5.94 4.70 -8.90
C GLU A 24 -7.03 5.67 -8.47
N SER A 25 -7.15 6.79 -9.19
CA SER A 25 -8.20 7.80 -8.95
C SER A 25 -8.32 8.25 -7.48
N GLY A 26 -7.20 8.37 -6.77
CA GLY A 26 -7.17 8.77 -5.36
C GLY A 26 -7.45 7.63 -4.37
N VAL A 27 -7.60 6.38 -4.83
CA VAL A 27 -7.82 5.22 -3.97
C VAL A 27 -6.56 4.36 -3.94
N LEU A 28 -5.94 4.25 -2.77
CA LEU A 28 -4.87 3.29 -2.51
C LEU A 28 -5.49 1.94 -2.17
N THR A 29 -5.20 0.92 -2.96
CA THR A 29 -5.59 -0.48 -2.71
C THR A 29 -4.37 -1.31 -2.36
N ILE A 30 -4.50 -2.14 -1.33
CA ILE A 30 -3.49 -3.11 -0.91
C ILE A 30 -4.15 -4.48 -0.94
N GLN A 31 -3.57 -5.42 -1.68
CA GLN A 31 -3.96 -6.82 -1.73
C GLN A 31 -2.77 -7.69 -1.38
N ALA A 32 -2.99 -8.75 -0.60
CA ALA A 32 -1.98 -9.77 -0.36
C ALA A 32 -2.64 -11.12 -0.08
N SER A 33 -1.93 -12.22 -0.32
CA SER A 33 -2.35 -13.56 0.13
C SER A 33 -1.34 -14.16 1.09
N VAL A 34 -1.84 -14.93 2.05
CA VAL A 34 -1.04 -15.85 2.86
C VAL A 34 -1.30 -17.25 2.35
N GLU A 35 -0.24 -17.91 1.88
CA GLU A 35 -0.33 -19.28 1.39
C GLU A 35 -0.49 -20.30 2.53
N PRO A 36 -1.15 -21.44 2.27
CA PRO A 36 -1.24 -22.54 3.23
C PRO A 36 0.13 -23.00 3.71
N ARG A 37 0.27 -23.08 5.03
CA ARG A 37 1.48 -23.60 5.69
C ARG A 37 1.23 -25.03 6.13
N GLY A 38 2.17 -25.90 5.82
CA GLY A 38 2.16 -27.29 6.24
C GLY A 38 3.53 -27.91 6.01
N VAL A 39 3.86 -28.91 6.82
CA VAL A 39 5.03 -29.77 6.57
C VAL A 39 4.50 -31.05 5.93
N GLU A 40 5.08 -31.44 4.79
CA GLU A 40 4.68 -32.67 4.11
C GLU A 40 4.83 -33.88 5.06
N GLY A 41 3.83 -34.77 5.06
CA GLY A 41 3.79 -35.94 5.94
C GLY A 41 3.41 -35.63 7.40
N SER A 42 2.97 -34.41 7.72
CA SER A 42 2.49 -34.04 9.06
C SER A 42 0.97 -33.82 9.11
N THR A 43 0.40 -33.94 10.31
CA THR A 43 -0.97 -33.51 10.60
C THR A 43 -0.92 -32.19 11.35
N VAL A 44 -1.56 -31.16 10.80
CA VAL A 44 -1.72 -29.87 11.48
C VAL A 44 -2.69 -30.05 12.64
N VAL A 45 -2.21 -29.87 13.88
CA VAL A 45 -3.02 -30.03 15.11
C VAL A 45 -3.77 -28.74 15.45
N ALA A 46 -3.19 -27.57 15.16
CA ALA A 46 -3.79 -26.27 15.40
C ALA A 46 -3.20 -25.21 14.46
N HIS A 47 -3.99 -24.18 14.15
CA HIS A 47 -3.57 -23.02 13.37
C HIS A 47 -4.29 -21.78 13.92
N GLU A 48 -3.55 -20.83 14.49
CA GLU A 48 -4.13 -19.66 15.17
C GLU A 48 -4.36 -18.47 14.23
N TYR A 49 -3.52 -18.34 13.19
CA TYR A 49 -3.66 -17.35 12.15
C TYR A 49 -3.98 -18.03 10.83
N GLY A 50 -5.19 -17.84 10.31
CA GLY A 50 -5.64 -18.52 9.11
C GLY A 50 -4.87 -18.16 7.84
N VAL A 51 -5.00 -19.02 6.84
CA VAL A 51 -4.81 -18.65 5.43
C VAL A 51 -5.92 -17.71 5.00
N GLY A 52 -5.58 -16.71 4.17
CA GLY A 52 -6.55 -15.74 3.71
C GLY A 52 -5.94 -14.61 2.90
N GLY A 53 -6.83 -13.78 2.35
CA GLY A 53 -6.47 -12.57 1.63
C GLY A 53 -6.51 -11.34 2.52
N PHE A 54 -5.49 -10.50 2.44
CA PHE A 54 -5.52 -9.12 2.88
C PHE A 54 -6.09 -8.27 1.74
N HIS A 55 -7.12 -7.46 2.01
CA HIS A 55 -7.63 -6.48 1.04
C HIS A 55 -8.09 -5.23 1.78
N ARG A 56 -7.41 -4.11 1.54
CA ARG A 56 -7.72 -2.81 2.14
C ARG A 56 -7.73 -1.73 1.08
N ARG A 57 -8.59 -0.74 1.29
CA ARG A 57 -8.74 0.44 0.45
C ARG A 57 -8.77 1.70 1.31
N PHE A 58 -8.06 2.72 0.86
CA PHE A 58 -7.97 4.02 1.51
C PHE A 58 -8.22 5.11 0.47
N GLU A 59 -9.15 6.01 0.77
CA GLU A 59 -9.32 7.25 0.00
C GLU A 59 -8.25 8.25 0.46
N ILE A 60 -7.52 8.80 -0.50
CA ILE A 60 -6.44 9.77 -0.28
C ILE A 60 -6.90 11.11 -0.84
N ASP A 61 -7.17 12.06 0.05
CA ASP A 61 -7.67 13.39 -0.31
C ASP A 61 -6.55 14.29 -0.85
N GLU A 62 -5.28 13.98 -0.55
CA GLU A 62 -4.14 14.73 -1.04
C GLU A 62 -3.78 14.37 -2.49
N SER A 63 -3.37 15.39 -3.25
CA SER A 63 -2.71 15.16 -4.54
C SER A 63 -1.35 14.51 -4.30
N ILE A 64 -1.18 13.28 -4.80
CA ILE A 64 0.04 12.47 -4.70
C ILE A 64 0.83 12.58 -6.01
N ASP A 65 2.15 12.61 -5.90
CA ASP A 65 3.06 12.43 -7.04
C ASP A 65 3.22 10.92 -7.31
N PRO A 66 2.63 10.38 -8.39
CA PRO A 66 2.64 8.94 -8.65
C PRO A 66 4.04 8.41 -8.98
N GLU A 67 4.93 9.23 -9.54
CA GLU A 67 6.29 8.80 -9.91
C GLU A 67 7.18 8.59 -8.67
N GLY A 68 6.84 9.25 -7.56
CA GLY A 68 7.57 9.14 -6.29
C GLY A 68 7.01 8.10 -5.32
N VAL A 69 5.92 7.41 -5.66
CA VAL A 69 5.34 6.37 -4.80
C VAL A 69 6.30 5.20 -4.67
N SER A 70 6.48 4.72 -3.44
CA SER A 70 7.34 3.57 -3.16
C SER A 70 6.74 2.71 -2.07
N ALA A 71 7.07 1.41 -2.10
CA ALA A 71 6.67 0.45 -1.09
C ALA A 71 7.88 -0.39 -0.68
N GLU A 72 8.03 -0.63 0.61
CA GLU A 72 9.00 -1.56 1.18
C GLU A 72 8.27 -2.58 2.05
N TYR A 73 8.58 -3.87 1.86
CA TYR A 73 8.07 -4.94 2.69
C TYR A 73 9.24 -5.62 3.40
N ARG A 74 9.21 -5.63 4.73
CA ARG A 74 10.27 -6.17 5.56
C ARG A 74 9.66 -6.77 6.83
N ASP A 75 10.09 -7.99 7.17
CA ASP A 75 9.73 -8.67 8.41
C ASP A 75 8.21 -8.74 8.69
N GLY A 76 7.39 -8.86 7.64
CA GLY A 76 5.93 -8.90 7.78
C GLY A 76 5.24 -7.54 7.82
N SER A 77 5.98 -6.44 7.68
CA SER A 77 5.45 -5.07 7.67
C SER A 77 5.63 -4.42 6.31
N LEU A 78 4.53 -3.90 5.76
CA LEU A 78 4.48 -3.13 4.51
C LEU A 78 4.46 -1.64 4.82
N THR A 79 5.43 -0.90 4.31
CA THR A 79 5.50 0.56 4.39
C THR A 79 5.32 1.15 3.00
N ILE A 80 4.30 1.99 2.82
CA ILE A 80 4.01 2.71 1.57
C ILE A 80 4.25 4.20 1.81
N ARG A 81 5.10 4.80 0.99
CA ARG A 81 5.37 6.24 1.01
C ARG A 81 4.69 6.91 -0.19
N LEU A 82 3.85 7.90 0.10
CA LEU A 82 3.06 8.65 -0.87
C LEU A 82 3.50 10.13 -0.85
N PRO A 83 4.54 10.53 -1.61
CA PRO A 83 4.93 11.93 -1.69
C PRO A 83 3.81 12.78 -2.25
N LYS A 84 3.60 13.96 -1.67
CA LYS A 84 2.60 14.90 -2.15
C LYS A 84 3.08 15.54 -3.45
N ALA A 85 2.17 15.72 -4.39
CA ALA A 85 2.44 16.45 -5.60
C ALA A 85 2.90 17.88 -5.25
N PRO A 86 3.85 18.45 -6.01
CA PRO A 86 4.26 19.83 -5.83
C PRO A 86 3.03 20.75 -5.83
N ARG A 87 2.89 21.58 -4.80
CA ARG A 87 1.81 22.59 -4.79
C ARG A 87 1.94 23.44 -6.04
N ALA A 88 0.88 23.47 -6.84
CA ALA A 88 0.81 24.38 -7.97
C ALA A 88 1.07 25.81 -7.48
N GLN A 89 2.16 26.42 -7.94
CA GLN A 89 2.38 27.84 -7.73
C GLN A 89 1.23 28.58 -8.40
N ARG A 90 0.64 29.55 -7.70
CA ARG A 90 -0.44 30.38 -8.24
C ARG A 90 0.03 30.97 -9.57
N ARG A 91 -0.60 30.55 -10.68
CA ARG A 91 -0.37 31.16 -11.99
C ARG A 91 -1.35 32.30 -12.17
N ARG A 92 -0.84 33.51 -12.40
CA ARG A 92 -1.66 34.64 -12.83
C ARG A 92 -2.11 34.37 -14.26
N VAL A 93 -3.40 34.23 -14.47
CA VAL A 93 -3.99 34.11 -15.82
C VAL A 93 -4.33 35.53 -16.30
N PRO A 94 -3.65 36.06 -17.34
CA PRO A 94 -4.01 37.36 -17.90
C PRO A 94 -5.34 37.27 -18.65
N VAL A 95 -6.18 38.30 -18.51
CA VAL A 95 -7.43 38.43 -19.27
C VAL A 95 -7.13 39.22 -20.54
N THR A 96 -7.51 38.69 -21.69
CA THR A 96 -7.42 39.35 -23.01
C THR A 96 -8.81 39.74 -23.50
N THR A 97 -8.93 40.95 -24.06
CA THR A 97 -10.10 41.46 -24.79
C THR A 97 -9.93 41.22 -26.28
#